data_AF-A0A659UGD2-F1
#
_entry.id   AF-A0A659UGD2-F1
#
_cell.length_a   1.000
_cell.length_b   1.000
_cell.length_c   1.000
_cell.angle_alpha   90.00
_cell.angle_beta   90.00
_cell.angle_gamma   90.00
#
_symmetry.space_group_name_H-M   'P 1'
#
loop_
_entity.id
_entity.type
_entity.pdbx_description
1 polymer ?
#
loop_
_entity_poly.entity_id
_entity_poly.type
_entity_poly.pdbx_seq_one_letter_code
_entity_poly.pdbx_strand_id
1 'polypeptide(L)' 'TPGSVAGVARRTTRRTIRRTSVYVNSLPAACVKTTVYGPVLWHCGGRYYQASSGRYVVVNIQ' A
#
# COMPACT_ATOMS: atom_id res chain seq x y z
N THR A 1 17.67 -10.06 -21.11
CA THR A 1 17.18 -8.72 -20.73
C THR A 1 17.11 -8.60 -19.21
N PRO A 2 18.14 -8.10 -18.52
CA PRO A 2 18.05 -7.79 -17.09
C PRO A 2 18.11 -6.27 -16.91
N GLY A 3 17.00 -5.67 -16.48
CA GLY A 3 16.97 -4.23 -16.22
C GLY A 3 15.72 -3.51 -16.67
N SER A 4 14.59 -4.20 -16.80
CA SER A 4 13.31 -3.50 -16.93
C SER A 4 13.10 -2.66 -15.67
N VAL A 5 13.11 -1.33 -15.79
CA VAL A 5 12.75 -0.39 -14.71
C VAL A 5 11.43 -0.76 -14.05
N ALA A 6 10.50 -1.35 -14.83
CA ALA A 6 9.24 -1.90 -14.34
C ALA A 6 9.44 -3.08 -13.36
N GLY A 7 10.43 -3.94 -13.58
CA GLY A 7 10.77 -5.04 -12.68
C GLY A 7 11.40 -4.56 -11.38
N VAL A 8 12.20 -3.49 -11.44
CA VAL A 8 12.78 -2.84 -10.26
C VAL A 8 11.69 -2.17 -9.43
N ALA A 9 10.81 -1.37 -10.03
CA ALA A 9 9.69 -0.73 -9.35
C ALA A 9 8.77 -1.75 -8.64
N ARG A 10 8.46 -2.88 -9.31
CA ARG A 10 7.64 -3.96 -8.73
C ARG A 10 8.34 -4.72 -7.59
N ARG A 11 9.67 -4.73 -7.58
CA ARG A 11 10.48 -5.32 -6.49
C ARG A 11 10.55 -4.37 -5.30
N THR A 12 10.78 -3.07 -5.54
CA THR A 12 10.85 -2.04 -4.50
C THR A 12 9.52 -1.90 -3.76
N THR A 13 8.40 -1.80 -4.49
CA THR A 13 7.05 -1.77 -3.88
C THR A 13 6.79 -2.94 -2.94
N ARG A 14 7.15 -4.17 -3.30
CA ARG A 14 6.93 -5.36 -2.45
C ARG A 14 7.85 -5.42 -1.23
N ARG A 15 9.07 -4.88 -1.34
CA ARG A 15 10.02 -4.86 -0.22
C ARG A 15 9.68 -3.75 0.77
N THR A 16 9.26 -2.61 0.26
CA THR A 16 8.91 -1.43 1.06
C THR A 16 7.50 -1.52 1.63
N ILE A 17 6.51 -1.93 0.84
CA ILE A 17 5.10 -2.02 1.27
C ILE A 17 4.80 -3.46 1.70
N ARG A 18 4.74 -3.69 3.02
CA ARG A 18 4.44 -4.99 3.61
C ARG A 18 3.01 -5.01 4.16
N ARG A 19 2.18 -5.89 3.59
CA ARG A 19 0.84 -6.16 4.12
C ARG A 19 0.93 -6.85 5.46
N THR A 20 0.10 -6.42 6.39
CA THR A 20 -0.09 -7.07 7.70
C THR A 20 -1.35 -7.94 7.66
N SER A 21 -1.63 -8.65 8.76
CA SER A 21 -2.86 -9.43 8.94
C SER A 21 -4.06 -8.59 9.40
N VAL A 22 -3.91 -7.27 9.53
CA VAL A 22 -4.98 -6.38 10.00
C VAL A 22 -5.84 -5.94 8.82
N TYR A 23 -7.12 -6.30 8.86
CA TYR A 23 -8.12 -5.91 7.87
C TYR A 23 -9.19 -5.02 8.49
N VAL A 24 -9.69 -4.09 7.70
CA VAL A 24 -10.74 -3.14 8.06
C VAL A 24 -11.78 -3.11 6.95
N ASN A 25 -13.06 -3.12 7.30
CA ASN A 25 -14.13 -3.10 6.30
C ASN A 25 -14.37 -1.69 5.73
N SER A 26 -14.12 -0.65 6.51
CA SER A 26 -14.30 0.73 6.11
C SER A 26 -13.20 1.61 6.69
N LEU A 27 -12.87 2.67 5.95
CA LEU A 27 -11.93 3.69 6.37
C LEU A 27 -12.69 4.96 6.75
N PRO A 28 -12.29 5.69 7.81
CA PRO A 28 -12.85 6.99 8.14
C PRO A 28 -12.71 8.00 6.99
N ALA A 29 -13.61 8.99 6.90
CA ALA A 29 -13.57 10.01 5.85
C ALA A 29 -12.30 10.89 5.86
N ALA A 30 -11.57 10.94 6.99
CA ALA A 30 -10.31 11.67 7.12
C ALA A 30 -9.12 10.99 6.42
N CYS A 31 -9.31 9.83 5.80
CA CYS A 31 -8.27 9.11 5.09
C CYS A 31 -7.95 9.77 3.74
N VAL A 32 -6.66 10.00 3.49
CA VAL A 32 -6.17 10.63 2.26
C VAL A 32 -5.61 9.55 1.33
N LYS A 33 -5.94 9.61 0.04
CA LYS A 33 -5.28 8.75 -0.97
C LYS A 33 -3.89 9.28 -1.27
N THR A 34 -2.88 8.44 -1.12
CA THR A 34 -1.48 8.73 -1.37
C THR A 34 -0.85 7.64 -2.21
N THR A 35 -0.10 8.04 -3.23
CA THR A 35 0.66 7.10 -4.07
C THR A 35 2.05 6.89 -3.49
N VAL A 36 2.40 5.64 -3.17
CA VAL A 36 3.71 5.31 -2.57
C VAL A 36 4.40 4.28 -3.44
N TYR A 37 5.54 4.61 -4.03
CA TYR A 37 6.32 3.73 -4.92
C TYR A 37 5.52 3.18 -6.13
N GLY A 38 4.37 3.77 -6.47
CA GLY A 38 3.52 3.35 -7.60
C GLY A 38 2.06 3.04 -7.24
N PRO A 39 1.76 2.14 -6.28
CA PRO A 39 0.38 1.86 -5.87
C PRO A 39 -0.24 2.99 -5.05
N VAL A 40 -1.56 3.12 -5.18
CA VAL A 40 -2.39 4.01 -4.33
C VAL A 40 -2.69 3.31 -3.00
N LEU A 41 -2.34 3.98 -1.92
CA LEU A 41 -2.64 3.63 -0.54
C LEU A 41 -3.52 4.71 0.08
N TRP A 42 -4.20 4.37 1.16
CA TRP A 42 -4.94 5.30 1.99
C TRP A 42 -4.15 5.56 3.26
N HIS A 43 -3.93 6.82 3.61
CA HIS A 43 -3.22 7.23 4.81
C HIS A 43 -4.22 7.79 5.83
N CYS A 44 -4.28 7.16 7.00
CA CYS A 44 -5.18 7.56 8.08
C CYS A 44 -4.44 7.47 9.42
N GLY A 45 -4.34 8.60 10.15
CA GLY A 45 -3.82 8.60 11.52
C GLY A 45 -2.43 7.98 11.68
N GLY A 46 -1.55 8.09 10.68
CA GLY A 46 -0.18 7.54 10.69
C GLY A 46 -0.06 6.08 10.21
N ARG A 47 -1.14 5.46 9.74
CA ARG A 47 -1.12 4.12 9.14
C ARG A 47 -1.53 4.17 7.68
N TYR A 48 -0.94 3.27 6.90
CA TYR A 48 -1.29 3.08 5.50
C TYR A 48 -2.19 1.88 5.33
N TYR A 49 -3.12 1.99 4.41
CA TYR A 49 -4.10 0.96 4.09
C TYR A 49 -4.14 0.73 2.58
N GLN A 50 -4.20 -0.53 2.18
CA GLN A 50 -4.33 -0.92 0.79
C GLN A 50 -5.70 -1.54 0.55
N ALA A 51 -6.38 -1.13 -0.51
CA ALA A 51 -7.62 -1.79 -0.92
C ALA A 51 -7.34 -3.23 -1.35
N SER A 52 -8.10 -4.17 -0.80
CA SER A 52 -7.99 -5.60 -1.04
C SER A 52 -9.39 -6.23 -1.03
N SER A 53 -9.89 -6.59 -2.21
CA SER A 53 -11.14 -7.35 -2.42
C SER A 53 -12.32 -6.88 -1.56
N GLY A 54 -12.64 -5.58 -1.58
CA GLY A 54 -13.76 -5.00 -0.82
C GLY A 54 -13.47 -4.68 0.65
N ARG A 55 -12.24 -4.92 1.11
CA ARG A 55 -11.74 -4.52 2.44
C ARG A 55 -10.45 -3.72 2.29
N TYR A 56 -9.95 -3.21 3.41
CA TYR A 56 -8.69 -2.48 3.49
C TYR A 56 -7.72 -3.22 4.40
N VAL A 57 -6.53 -3.55 3.91
CA VAL A 57 -5.47 -4.18 4.70
C VAL A 57 -4.46 -3.13 5.16
N VAL A 58 -4.05 -3.17 6.42
CA VAL A 58 -2.99 -2.29 6.91
C VAL A 58 -1.67 -2.71 6.30
N VAL A 59 -0.93 -1.73 5.78
CA VAL A 59 0.41 -1.93 5.23
C VAL A 59 1.42 -1.09 5.99
N ASN A 60 2.57 -1.66 6.24
CA ASN A 60 3.72 -0.94 6.77
C ASN A 60 4.64 -0.57 5.61
N ILE A 61 5.13 0.66 5.65
CA ILE A 61 6.13 1.18 4.70
C ILE A 61 7.48 1.11 5.41
N GLN A 62 8.44 0.39 4.82
CA GLN A 62 9.81 0.20 5.30
C GLN A 62 10.82 1.00 4.47
#